data_AF-A0A935TD86-F1
#
_entry.id   AF-A0A935TD86-F1
#
_cell.length_a   1.000
_cell.length_b   1.000
_cell.length_c   1.000
_cell.angle_alpha   90.00
_cell.angle_beta   90.00
_cell.angle_gamma   90.00
#
_symmetry.space_group_name_H-M   'P 1'
#
loop_
_entity.id
_entity.type
_entity.pdbx_description
1 polymer ?
#
loop_
_entity_poly.entity_id
_entity_poly.type
_entity_poly.pdbx_seq_one_letter_code
_entity_poly.pdbx_strand_id
1 'polypeptide(L)' 'MRELQRILVSTADYGPDAYGFAKGKPLTLLNGSNLLHLLQKHGHHAKIDLREAKRILSEKEK' A
#
# COMPACT_ATOMS: atom_id res chain seq x y z
N MET A 1 -10.46 -10.45 -25.05
CA MET A 1 -9.24 -10.13 -24.27
C MET A 1 -9.67 -9.66 -22.89
N ARG A 2 -9.09 -10.19 -21.80
CA ARG A 2 -9.29 -9.62 -20.46
C ARG A 2 -8.16 -8.64 -20.19
N GLU A 3 -8.48 -7.43 -19.78
CA GLU A 3 -7.47 -6.50 -19.28
C GLU A 3 -7.05 -6.92 -17.86
N LEU A 4 -5.74 -7.00 -17.60
CA LEU A 4 -5.21 -7.31 -16.27
C LEU A 4 -5.16 -6.03 -15.44
N GLN A 5 -5.86 -6.02 -14.31
CA GLN A 5 -5.85 -4.91 -13.37
C GLN A 5 -4.55 -4.93 -12.56
N ARG A 6 -3.78 -3.84 -12.63
CA ARG A 6 -2.54 -3.66 -11.88
C ARG A 6 -2.83 -2.99 -10.54
N ILE A 7 -2.13 -3.39 -9.49
CA ILE A 7 -2.24 -2.77 -8.16
C ILE A 7 -0.85 -2.32 -7.74
N LEU A 8 -0.73 -1.05 -7.34
CA LEU A 8 0.45 -0.51 -6.68
C LEU A 8 0.11 -0.32 -5.20
N VAL A 9 0.96 -0.86 -4.32
CA VAL A 9 0.75 -0.84 -2.88
C VAL A 9 1.87 -0.06 -2.20
N SER A 10 1.52 0.80 -1.25
CA SER A 10 2.47 1.55 -0.41
C SER A 10 1.97 1.63 1.02
N THR A 11 2.88 1.63 1.99
CA THR A 11 2.55 1.93 3.39
C THR A 11 2.32 3.42 3.64
N ALA A 12 2.72 4.28 2.70
CA ALA A 12 2.48 5.72 2.72
C ALA A 12 1.31 6.11 1.81
N ASP A 13 0.78 7.32 2.00
CA ASP A 13 -0.24 7.88 1.13
C ASP A 13 0.32 8.29 -0.24
N TYR A 14 -0.57 8.29 -1.23
CA TYR A 14 -0.30 8.80 -2.56
C TYR A 14 -0.65 10.29 -2.63
N GLY A 15 0.19 11.07 -3.30
CA GLY A 15 -0.11 12.47 -3.60
C GLY A 15 -1.14 12.64 -4.74
N PRO A 16 -1.69 13.86 -4.93
CA PRO A 16 -2.66 14.16 -5.99
C PRO A 16 -2.20 13.76 -7.38
N ASP A 17 -0.91 13.96 -7.68
CA ASP A 17 -0.32 13.63 -8.98
C ASP A 17 -0.37 12.12 -9.28
N ALA A 18 -0.18 11.28 -8.27
CA ALA A 18 -0.28 9.82 -8.42
C ALA A 18 -1.71 9.39 -8.73
N TYR A 19 -2.70 9.97 -8.03
CA TYR A 19 -4.12 9.75 -8.36
C TYR A 19 -4.47 10.25 -9.77
N GLY A 20 -3.95 11.42 -10.17
CA GLY A 20 -4.08 11.94 -11.52
C GLY A 20 -3.48 11.00 -12.57
N PHE A 21 -2.30 10.44 -12.30
CA PHE A 21 -1.64 9.47 -13.18
C PHE A 21 -2.43 8.17 -13.33
N ALA A 22 -3.06 7.68 -12.27
CA ALA A 22 -3.84 6.44 -12.27
C ALA A 22 -5.22 6.61 -12.94
N LYS A 23 -5.75 7.83 -13.00
CA LYS A 23 -7.07 8.12 -13.57
C LYS A 23 -7.18 7.64 -15.02
N GLY A 24 -8.18 6.80 -15.30
CA GLY A 24 -8.43 6.25 -16.62
C GLY A 24 -7.49 5.11 -17.06
N LYS A 25 -6.58 4.66 -16.19
CA LYS A 25 -5.72 3.50 -16.44
C LYS A 25 -6.22 2.28 -15.65
N PRO A 26 -5.95 1.04 -16.10
CA PRO A 26 -6.22 -0.18 -15.32
C PRO A 26 -5.19 -0.35 -14.19
N LEU A 27 -5.06 0.67 -13.34
CA LEU A 27 -4.12 0.76 -12.22
C LEU A 27 -4.85 1.23 -10.96
N THR A 28 -4.79 0.43 -9.91
CA THR A 28 -5.32 0.76 -8.59
C THR A 28 -4.17 1.15 -7.65
N LEU A 29 -4.34 2.25 -6.93
CA LEU A 29 -3.42 2.68 -5.87
C LEU A 29 -3.99 2.28 -4.51
N LEU A 30 -3.22 1.52 -3.72
CA LEU A 30 -3.61 1.05 -2.40
C LEU A 30 -2.62 1.53 -1.35
N ASN A 31 -3.05 2.45 -0.48
CA ASN A 31 -2.23 2.93 0.63
C ASN A 31 -2.35 2.00 1.86
N GLY A 32 -1.57 2.29 2.90
CA GLY A 32 -1.53 1.51 4.13
C GLY A 32 -2.89 1.41 4.83
N SER A 33 -3.62 2.53 4.93
CA SER A 33 -4.94 2.57 5.55
C SER A 33 -5.96 1.70 4.81
N ASN A 34 -6.01 1.80 3.48
CA ASN A 34 -6.90 0.99 2.65
C ASN A 34 -6.52 -0.50 2.72
N LEU A 35 -5.22 -0.82 2.75
CA LEU A 35 -4.75 -2.19 2.91
C LEU A 35 -5.20 -2.79 4.24
N LEU A 36 -5.01 -2.07 5.35
CA LEU A 36 -5.46 -2.52 6.67
C LEU A 36 -6.98 -2.71 6.70
N HIS A 37 -7.74 -1.79 6.10
CA HIS A 37 -9.19 -1.91 5.99
C HIS A 37 -9.62 -3.17 5.21
N LEU A 38 -8.97 -3.47 4.08
CA LEU A 38 -9.25 -4.68 3.30
C LEU A 38 -8.89 -5.95 4.07
N LEU A 39 -7.75 -5.98 4.75
CA LEU A 39 -7.33 -7.10 5.58
C LEU A 39 -8.34 -7.37 6.69
N GLN A 40 -8.77 -6.31 7.40
CA GLN A 40 -9.78 -6.41 8.44
C GLN A 40 -11.11 -6.96 7.89
N LYS A 41 -11.54 -6.50 6.70
CA LYS A 41 -12.75 -7.00 6.04
C LYS A 41 -12.68 -8.49 5.71
N HIS A 42 -11.48 -9.02 5.50
CA HIS A 42 -11.22 -10.45 5.27
C HIS A 42 -10.87 -11.22 6.56
N GLY A 43 -11.03 -10.62 7.74
CA GLY A 43 -10.78 -11.26 9.03
C GLY A 43 -9.32 -11.26 9.48
N HIS A 44 -8.42 -10.63 8.72
CA HIS A 44 -7.02 -10.49 9.08
C HIS A 44 -6.79 -9.25 9.95
N HIS A 45 -6.25 -9.46 11.14
CA HIS A 45 -5.85 -8.38 12.04
C HIS A 45 -4.37 -8.07 11.79
N ALA A 46 -4.11 -6.94 11.13
CA ALA A 46 -2.77 -6.46 10.84
C ALA A 46 -2.58 -5.05 11.40
N LYS A 47 -1.31 -4.66 11.63
CA LYS A 47 -0.93 -3.30 12.03
C LYS A 47 0.28 -2.84 11.22
N ILE A 48 0.38 -1.54 10.98
CA ILE A 48 1.58 -0.90 10.43
C ILE A 48 2.36 -0.30 11.60
N ASP A 49 3.56 -0.82 11.87
CA ASP A 49 4.42 -0.39 12.97
C ASP A 49 5.70 0.24 12.44
N LEU A 50 5.71 1.57 12.32
CA LEU A 50 6.84 2.31 11.77
C LEU A 50 8.07 2.28 12.68
N ARG A 51 7.90 2.08 14.00
CA ARG A 51 9.02 2.00 14.94
C ARG A 51 9.77 0.70 14.75
N GLU A 52 9.03 -0.41 14.68
CA GLU A 52 9.56 -1.74 14.39
C GLU A 52 10.28 -1.75 13.03
N ALA A 53 9.67 -1.16 12.00
CA ALA A 53 10.27 -1.07 10.67
C ALA A 53 11.61 -0.32 10.68
N LYS A 54 11.68 0.84 11.35
CA LYS A 54 12.93 1.61 11.50
C LYS A 54 14.01 0.84 12.25
N ARG A 55 13.62 0.11 13.31
CA ARG A 55 14.55 -0.73 14.09
C ARG A 55 15.17 -1.81 13.20
N ILE A 56 14.35 -2.57 12.48
CA ILE A 56 14.80 -3.63 11.56
C ILE A 56 15.71 -3.07 10.46
N LEU A 57 15.40 -1.89 9.91
CA LEU A 57 16.25 -1.24 8.90
C LEU A 57 17.62 -0.87 9.49
N SER A 58 17.66 -0.25 10.66
CA SER A 58 18.92 0.12 11.33
C SER A 58 19.77 -1.09 11.73
N GLU A 59 19.15 -2.24 12.01
CA GLU A 59 19.85 -3.49 12.32
C GLU A 59 20.45 -4.16 11.08
N LYS A 60 19.84 -3.96 9.89
CA LYS A 60 20.36 -4.50 8.62
C LYS A 60 21.52 -3.70 8.04
N GLU A 61 21.67 -2.44 8.44
CA GLU A 61 22.75 -1.55 7.99
C GLU A 61 24.05 -1.70 8.80
N LYS A 62 24.03 -2.52 9.87
CA LYS A 62 25.20 -2.89 10.66
C LYS A 62 25.82 -4.20 10.19
#